data_AF-A0A699ZUF2-F1
#
_entry.id   AF-A0A699ZUF2-F1
#
_cell.length_a   1.000
_cell.length_b   1.000
_cell.length_c   1.000
_cell.angle_alpha   90.00
_cell.angle_beta   90.00
_cell.angle_gamma   90.00
#
_symmetry.space_group_name_H-M   'P 1'
#
loop_
_entity.id
_entity.type
_entity.pdbx_description
1 polymer ?
#
loop_
_entity_poly.entity_id
_entity_poly.type
_entity_poly.pdbx_seq_one_letter_code
_entity_poly.pdbx_strand_id
1 'polypeptide(L)'
;CASVANATAASYVAEPCLVVPVADGKVPSSRLYAFYQVKSLITSKGEIGVAHSLDNGVSWHHLGTALTEPFSLSSPWVAYDPASQQYIMIPDGHKSQHHTISLYSTSKDDFPFGWKHAAVRGSEAHFMDTSAVYHEGQWWIFTTDDSDYFGQSLHLFRASRISNATYLEAFVQTVLPSGNGNWCAQQHSTPSRKPTACTVVVFLGQLSSRCPVRSHA
;
A
#
# COMPACT_ATOMS: atom_id res chain seq x y z
N CYS A 1 24.27 1.06 9.06
CA CYS A 1 24.55 0.85 7.62
C CYS A 1 23.79 -0.37 7.13
N ALA A 2 23.16 -0.31 5.96
CA ALA A 2 22.50 -1.48 5.38
C ALA A 2 23.54 -2.43 4.77
N SER A 3 23.44 -3.73 5.06
CA SER A 3 24.31 -4.76 4.45
C SER A 3 23.67 -5.28 3.15
N VAL A 4 24.50 -5.43 2.11
CA VAL A 4 24.10 -5.70 0.72
C VAL A 4 24.62 -7.09 0.28
N ALA A 5 24.56 -8.09 1.15
CA ALA A 5 24.83 -9.46 0.74
C ALA A 5 23.65 -9.97 -0.12
N ASN A 6 23.92 -10.46 -1.34
CA ASN A 6 22.92 -10.96 -2.30
C ASN A 6 21.90 -9.94 -2.86
N ALA A 7 22.23 -8.65 -2.90
CA ALA A 7 21.29 -7.68 -3.47
C ALA A 7 21.19 -7.77 -5.00
N THR A 8 19.96 -7.70 -5.50
CA THR A 8 19.66 -7.40 -6.91
C THR A 8 20.34 -6.08 -7.27
N ALA A 9 21.16 -6.07 -8.32
CA ALA A 9 21.77 -4.84 -8.82
C ALA A 9 20.64 -3.85 -9.18
N ALA A 10 20.60 -2.70 -8.49
CA ALA A 10 19.50 -1.75 -8.58
C ALA A 10 19.99 -0.39 -9.05
N SER A 11 19.22 0.28 -9.92
CA SER A 11 19.49 1.67 -10.29
C SER A 11 18.97 2.65 -9.24
N TYR A 12 17.84 2.34 -8.61
CA TYR A 12 17.29 3.08 -7.49
C TYR A 12 16.41 2.21 -6.59
N VAL A 13 16.16 2.70 -5.38
CA VAL A 13 15.14 2.21 -4.45
C VAL A 13 14.22 3.37 -4.05
N ALA A 14 12.92 3.11 -3.90
CA ALA A 14 11.92 4.15 -3.65
C ALA A 14 10.71 3.64 -2.86
N GLU A 15 9.89 4.58 -2.38
CA GLU A 15 8.52 4.34 -1.86
C GLU A 15 8.47 3.25 -0.78
N PRO A 16 9.20 3.42 0.35
CA PRO A 16 9.17 2.44 1.41
C PRO A 16 7.81 2.42 2.15
N CYS A 17 7.31 1.22 2.41
CA CYS A 17 6.21 0.94 3.32
C CYS A 17 6.75 0.18 4.54
N LEU A 18 6.60 0.81 5.70
CA LEU A 18 7.03 0.26 6.98
C LEU A 18 5.93 -0.62 7.56
N VAL A 19 6.29 -1.83 7.95
CA VAL A 19 5.39 -2.82 8.55
C VAL A 19 5.94 -3.25 9.89
N VAL A 20 5.11 -3.11 10.93
CA VAL A 20 5.37 -3.77 12.19
C VAL A 20 4.68 -5.14 12.16
N PRO A 21 5.43 -6.25 12.25
CA PRO A 21 4.83 -7.57 12.16
C PRO A 21 3.96 -7.84 13.39
N VAL A 22 2.93 -8.69 13.22
CA VAL A 22 2.08 -9.13 14.33
C VAL A 22 2.52 -10.53 14.71
N ALA A 23 3.01 -10.72 15.93
CA ALA A 23 3.38 -12.01 16.49
C ALA A 23 2.44 -12.35 17.65
N ASP A 24 1.69 -13.45 17.57
CA ASP A 24 0.78 -13.91 18.63
C ASP A 24 -0.19 -12.85 19.15
N GLY A 25 -0.70 -11.99 18.26
CA GLY A 25 -1.60 -10.88 18.61
C GLY A 25 -0.90 -9.73 19.33
N LYS A 26 0.43 -9.75 19.43
CA LYS A 26 1.27 -8.69 20.00
C LYS A 26 2.15 -8.08 18.92
N VAL A 27 2.43 -6.80 19.11
CA VAL A 27 3.38 -6.04 18.29
C VAL A 27 4.76 -6.21 18.93
N PRO A 28 5.73 -6.91 18.30
CA PRO A 28 7.08 -7.03 18.85
C PRO A 28 7.73 -5.64 18.92
N SER A 29 8.40 -5.35 20.04
CA SER A 29 8.89 -4.00 20.34
C SER A 29 10.15 -3.57 19.58
N SER A 30 10.73 -4.42 18.73
CA SER A 30 12.01 -4.11 18.06
C SER A 30 12.12 -4.48 16.58
N ARG A 31 11.21 -5.32 16.06
CA ARG A 31 11.29 -5.84 14.69
C ARG A 31 10.44 -5.00 13.74
N LEU A 32 11.06 -4.49 12.69
CA LEU A 32 10.41 -3.75 11.61
C LEU A 32 10.72 -4.41 10.27
N TYR A 33 9.79 -4.34 9.33
CA TYR A 33 10.04 -4.66 7.93
C TYR A 33 9.80 -3.42 7.08
N ALA A 34 10.63 -3.22 6.06
CA ALA A 34 10.41 -2.21 5.04
C ALA A 34 10.29 -2.91 3.69
N PHE A 35 9.13 -2.77 3.05
CA PHE A 35 8.92 -3.15 1.66
C PHE A 35 9.12 -1.90 0.80
N TYR A 36 9.76 -2.02 -0.35
CA TYR A 36 10.08 -0.86 -1.19
C TYR A 36 10.24 -1.26 -2.65
N GLN A 37 10.06 -0.30 -3.55
CA GLN A 37 10.37 -0.49 -4.95
C GLN A 37 11.88 -0.62 -5.13
N VAL A 38 12.30 -1.61 -5.92
CA VAL A 38 13.67 -1.78 -6.42
C VAL A 38 13.63 -1.74 -7.94
N LYS A 39 14.32 -0.79 -8.57
CA LYS A 39 14.48 -0.79 -10.03
C LYS A 39 15.66 -1.67 -10.39
N SER A 40 15.37 -2.91 -10.78
CA SER A 40 16.36 -3.91 -11.14
C SER A 40 17.09 -3.52 -12.43
N LEU A 41 18.42 -3.52 -12.39
CA LEU A 41 19.28 -3.35 -13.57
C LEU A 41 19.29 -4.59 -14.47
N ILE A 42 18.96 -5.76 -13.91
CA ILE A 42 18.94 -7.03 -14.64
C ILE A 42 17.65 -7.13 -15.46
N THR A 43 16.50 -6.93 -14.82
CA THR A 43 15.19 -7.07 -15.48
C THR A 43 14.70 -5.78 -16.11
N SER A 44 15.33 -4.64 -15.79
CA SER A 44 14.89 -3.28 -16.16
C SER A 44 13.48 -2.93 -15.69
N LYS A 45 12.94 -3.66 -14.71
CA LYS A 45 11.59 -3.48 -14.14
C LYS A 45 11.67 -3.08 -12.67
N GLY A 46 10.59 -2.48 -12.18
CA GLY A 46 10.35 -2.32 -10.75
C GLY A 46 9.92 -3.65 -10.15
N GLU A 47 10.59 -4.04 -9.07
CA GLU A 47 10.30 -5.21 -8.24
C GLU A 47 10.04 -4.72 -6.81
N ILE A 48 9.43 -5.55 -5.96
CA ILE A 48 9.27 -5.21 -4.54
C ILE A 48 10.39 -5.90 -3.76
N GLY A 49 11.31 -5.11 -3.20
CA GLY A 49 12.33 -5.56 -2.27
C GLY A 49 11.85 -5.52 -0.83
N VAL A 50 12.52 -6.26 0.05
CA VAL A 50 12.27 -6.21 1.49
C VAL A 50 13.56 -6.19 2.30
N ALA A 51 13.53 -5.42 3.39
CA ALA A 51 14.55 -5.40 4.43
C ALA A 51 13.88 -5.49 5.81
N HIS A 52 14.62 -5.93 6.82
CA HIS A 52 14.18 -5.82 8.21
C HIS A 52 15.14 -4.98 9.05
N SER A 53 14.63 -4.49 10.16
CA SER A 53 15.41 -4.00 11.30
C SER A 53 15.04 -4.82 12.53
N LEU A 54 16.02 -5.13 13.38
CA LEU A 54 15.83 -5.83 14.65
C LEU A 54 16.06 -4.91 15.86
N ASP A 55 16.39 -3.65 15.62
CA ASP A 55 16.86 -2.66 16.58
C ASP A 55 16.12 -1.31 16.40
N ASN A 56 14.81 -1.38 16.16
CA ASN A 56 13.93 -0.20 16.06
C ASN A 56 14.33 0.80 14.95
N GLY A 57 14.84 0.28 13.84
CA GLY A 57 15.15 1.05 12.65
C GLY A 57 16.57 1.66 12.65
N VAL A 58 17.42 1.32 13.62
CA VAL A 58 18.81 1.80 13.68
C VAL A 58 19.67 1.13 12.59
N SER A 59 19.52 -0.18 12.41
CA SER A 59 20.18 -0.93 11.35
C SER A 59 19.18 -1.74 10.53
N TRP A 60 19.53 -1.93 9.25
CA TRP A 60 18.66 -2.56 8.27
C TRP A 60 19.41 -3.65 7.53
N HIS A 61 18.80 -4.82 7.38
CA HIS A 61 19.34 -5.94 6.62
C HIS A 61 18.42 -6.24 5.43
N HIS A 62 18.96 -6.13 4.21
CA HIS A 62 18.23 -6.50 3.01
C HIS A 62 18.03 -8.02 2.95
N LEU A 63 16.81 -8.48 2.69
CA LEU A 63 16.48 -9.91 2.65
C LEU A 63 16.31 -10.44 1.23
N GLY A 64 16.12 -9.56 0.24
CA GLY A 64 15.97 -9.93 -1.16
C GLY A 64 14.73 -9.31 -1.81
N THR A 65 14.35 -9.85 -2.98
CA THR A 65 13.12 -9.51 -3.69
C THR A 65 11.94 -10.29 -3.08
N ALA A 66 10.94 -9.58 -2.58
CA ALA A 66 9.72 -10.14 -2.01
C ALA A 66 8.71 -10.53 -3.10
N LEU A 67 8.55 -9.71 -4.14
CA LEU A 67 7.59 -9.92 -5.22
C LEU A 67 8.16 -9.43 -6.55
N THR A 68 7.99 -10.24 -7.59
CA THR A 68 8.32 -9.92 -8.99
C THR A 68 7.17 -10.35 -9.88
N GLU A 69 6.93 -9.59 -10.95
CA GLU A 69 5.91 -9.87 -11.95
C GLU A 69 6.47 -9.68 -13.38
N PRO A 70 5.76 -10.13 -14.43
CA PRO A 70 6.11 -9.83 -15.82
C PRO A 70 6.11 -8.32 -16.12
N PHE A 71 5.31 -7.54 -15.39
CA PHE A 71 5.22 -6.07 -15.47
C PHE A 71 5.98 -5.37 -14.32
N SER A 72 6.02 -4.04 -14.33
CA SER A 72 6.75 -3.25 -13.33
C SER A 72 5.86 -2.95 -12.12
N LEU A 73 6.39 -3.17 -10.92
CA LEU A 73 5.75 -2.87 -9.64
C LEU A 73 6.35 -1.61 -8.98
N SER A 74 5.54 -0.87 -8.22
CA SER A 74 5.93 0.31 -7.42
C SER A 74 5.03 0.48 -6.18
N SER A 75 5.32 1.48 -5.33
CA SER A 75 4.47 1.92 -4.21
C SER A 75 3.77 0.79 -3.42
N PRO A 76 4.50 -0.18 -2.84
CA PRO A 76 3.86 -1.24 -2.10
C PRO A 76 3.15 -0.69 -0.87
N TRP A 77 1.88 -1.01 -0.68
CA TRP A 77 1.20 -0.88 0.62
C TRP A 77 1.07 -2.27 1.25
N VAL A 78 1.50 -2.45 2.49
CA VAL A 78 1.49 -3.75 3.18
C VAL A 78 0.87 -3.65 4.56
N ALA A 79 -0.05 -4.55 4.89
CA ALA A 79 -0.63 -4.63 6.23
C ALA A 79 -1.02 -6.06 6.60
N TYR A 80 -1.19 -6.30 7.89
CA TYR A 80 -1.78 -7.54 8.40
C TYR A 80 -3.30 -7.37 8.53
N ASP A 81 -4.07 -8.30 7.98
CA ASP A 81 -5.52 -8.36 8.13
C ASP A 81 -5.93 -9.34 9.23
N PRO A 82 -6.48 -8.86 10.36
CA PRO A 82 -6.93 -9.72 11.44
C PRO A 82 -8.08 -10.65 11.03
N ALA A 83 -8.92 -10.24 10.07
CA ALA A 83 -10.10 -11.00 9.67
C ALA A 83 -9.75 -12.24 8.84
N SER A 84 -8.86 -12.10 7.85
CA SER A 84 -8.33 -13.24 7.08
C SER A 84 -7.14 -13.95 7.73
N GLN A 85 -6.55 -13.32 8.76
CA GLN A 85 -5.30 -13.72 9.39
C GLN A 85 -4.09 -13.77 8.44
N GLN A 86 -4.10 -12.99 7.36
CA GLN A 86 -3.04 -12.94 6.35
C GLN A 86 -2.36 -11.58 6.30
N TYR A 87 -1.13 -11.55 5.78
CA TYR A 87 -0.54 -10.30 5.30
C TYR A 87 -1.04 -10.02 3.89
N ILE A 88 -1.28 -8.75 3.62
CA ILE A 88 -1.80 -8.24 2.35
C ILE A 88 -0.80 -7.23 1.81
N MET A 89 -0.55 -7.29 0.51
CA MET A 89 0.20 -6.28 -0.24
C MET A 89 -0.63 -5.79 -1.41
N ILE A 90 -0.65 -4.47 -1.59
CA ILE A 90 -1.23 -3.79 -2.74
C ILE A 90 -0.11 -2.94 -3.36
N PRO A 91 0.60 -3.43 -4.39
CA PRO A 91 1.54 -2.64 -5.16
C PRO A 91 0.85 -1.98 -6.35
N ASP A 92 1.42 -0.87 -6.81
CA ASP A 92 1.04 -0.26 -8.08
C ASP A 92 1.65 -1.07 -9.23
N GLY A 93 0.81 -1.52 -10.16
CA GLY A 93 1.21 -2.31 -11.32
C GLY A 93 1.20 -1.48 -12.60
N HIS A 94 2.35 -0.91 -13.00
CA HIS A 94 2.43 -0.09 -14.21
C HIS A 94 2.31 -0.97 -15.46
N LYS A 95 1.28 -0.74 -16.29
CA LYS A 95 0.94 -1.55 -17.48
C LYS A 95 0.56 -3.00 -17.18
N SER A 96 0.05 -3.29 -15.98
CA SER A 96 -0.66 -4.56 -15.80
C SER A 96 -1.80 -4.61 -16.83
N GLN A 97 -1.98 -5.75 -17.51
CA GLN A 97 -2.94 -5.87 -18.62
C GLN A 97 -4.41 -5.65 -18.22
N HIS A 98 -4.67 -5.36 -16.93
CA HIS A 98 -5.99 -5.43 -16.34
C HIS A 98 -6.52 -4.11 -15.75
N HIS A 99 -5.80 -2.97 -15.80
CA HIS A 99 -6.26 -1.70 -15.20
C HIS A 99 -6.81 -1.87 -13.78
N THR A 100 -6.23 -2.77 -12.99
CA THR A 100 -6.79 -3.22 -11.72
C THR A 100 -5.80 -3.11 -10.60
N ILE A 101 -6.32 -2.80 -9.40
CA ILE A 101 -5.61 -2.99 -8.15
C ILE A 101 -5.23 -4.47 -8.06
N SER A 102 -3.93 -4.76 -8.13
CA SER A 102 -3.40 -6.11 -7.94
C SER A 102 -3.23 -6.34 -6.45
N LEU A 103 -3.84 -7.38 -5.93
CA LEU A 103 -3.75 -7.72 -4.52
C LEU A 103 -2.93 -8.97 -4.35
N TYR A 104 -2.10 -9.01 -3.32
CA TYR A 104 -1.31 -10.20 -2.97
C TYR A 104 -1.52 -10.50 -1.50
N SER A 105 -1.54 -11.79 -1.15
CA SER A 105 -1.54 -12.20 0.24
C SER A 105 -0.51 -13.28 0.53
N THR A 106 -0.04 -13.32 1.78
CA THR A 106 0.85 -14.36 2.29
C THR A 106 0.46 -14.75 3.71
N SER A 107 0.85 -15.96 4.12
CA SER A 107 0.60 -16.44 5.47
C SER A 107 1.53 -15.76 6.48
N LYS A 108 1.25 -15.90 7.78
CA LYS A 108 2.19 -15.43 8.81
C LYS A 108 3.53 -16.16 8.77
N ASP A 109 3.51 -17.45 8.44
CA ASP A 109 4.67 -18.33 8.47
C ASP A 109 5.61 -18.07 7.28
N ASP A 110 5.04 -17.66 6.14
CA ASP A 110 5.80 -17.33 4.92
C ASP A 110 6.29 -15.88 4.91
N PHE A 111 5.68 -14.99 5.70
CA PHE A 111 6.04 -13.57 5.76
C PHE A 111 7.51 -13.38 6.19
N PRO A 112 8.32 -12.54 5.50
CA PRO A 112 7.92 -11.48 4.54
C PRO A 112 7.86 -11.90 3.07
N PHE A 113 7.93 -13.18 2.77
CA PHE A 113 7.92 -13.74 1.41
C PHE A 113 6.61 -14.50 1.13
N GLY A 114 6.59 -15.31 0.07
CA GLY A 114 5.48 -16.21 -0.23
C GLY A 114 4.21 -15.53 -0.75
N TRP A 115 4.34 -14.31 -1.28
CA TRP A 115 3.23 -13.55 -1.85
C TRP A 115 2.55 -14.31 -2.98
N LYS A 116 1.23 -14.47 -2.86
CA LYS A 116 0.37 -15.08 -3.87
C LYS A 116 -0.63 -14.04 -4.34
N HIS A 117 -0.79 -13.93 -5.65
CA HIS A 117 -1.80 -13.06 -6.25
C HIS A 117 -3.20 -13.46 -5.74
N ALA A 118 -3.89 -12.51 -5.16
CA ALA A 118 -5.22 -12.59 -4.59
C ALA A 118 -6.18 -11.84 -5.51
N ALA A 119 -7.34 -12.44 -5.77
CA ALA A 119 -8.34 -12.04 -6.78
C ALA A 119 -8.39 -10.54 -7.16
N VAL A 120 -8.45 -10.29 -8.46
CA VAL A 120 -8.74 -8.99 -9.07
C VAL A 120 -10.23 -8.86 -9.31
N ARG A 121 -10.87 -7.78 -8.84
CA ARG A 121 -12.17 -7.37 -9.41
C ARG A 121 -12.00 -6.06 -10.15
N GLY A 122 -12.41 -6.10 -11.43
CA GLY A 122 -12.26 -5.05 -12.43
C GLY A 122 -12.96 -3.75 -12.07
N SER A 123 -12.18 -2.79 -11.63
CA SER A 123 -12.42 -1.38 -11.97
C SER A 123 -11.98 -1.17 -13.42
N GLU A 124 -12.75 -0.41 -14.20
CA GLU A 124 -12.33 0.03 -15.54
C GLU A 124 -11.22 1.10 -15.48
N ALA A 125 -10.96 1.66 -14.28
CA ALA A 125 -9.96 2.69 -14.03
C ALA A 125 -8.67 2.12 -13.42
N HIS A 126 -7.53 2.59 -13.92
CA HIS A 126 -6.21 2.21 -13.44
C HIS A 126 -5.88 3.02 -12.17
N PHE A 127 -5.87 2.32 -11.04
CA PHE A 127 -5.65 2.89 -9.72
C PHE A 127 -4.18 2.83 -9.30
N MET A 128 -3.70 3.86 -8.60
CA MET A 128 -2.33 3.98 -8.10
C MET A 128 -2.24 4.77 -6.79
N ASP A 129 -1.04 4.79 -6.19
CA ASP A 129 -0.75 5.43 -4.91
C ASP A 129 -1.68 4.95 -3.79
N THR A 130 -1.98 3.65 -3.78
CA THR A 130 -2.94 3.07 -2.83
C THR A 130 -2.43 3.16 -1.39
N SER A 131 -3.30 3.59 -0.49
CA SER A 131 -3.09 3.54 0.96
C SER A 131 -4.38 3.10 1.63
N ALA A 132 -4.31 2.16 2.57
CA ALA A 132 -5.50 1.71 3.29
C ALA A 132 -5.33 1.75 4.80
N VAL A 133 -6.45 1.88 5.51
CA VAL A 133 -6.54 1.85 6.97
C VAL A 133 -7.64 0.90 7.40
N TYR A 134 -7.40 0.17 8.49
CA TYR A 134 -8.43 -0.65 9.10
C TYR A 134 -9.15 0.15 10.18
N HIS A 135 -10.46 0.33 10.03
CA HIS A 135 -11.29 1.08 10.96
C HIS A 135 -12.70 0.47 11.03
N GLU A 136 -13.22 0.30 12.24
CA GLU A 136 -14.57 -0.25 12.51
C GLU A 136 -14.85 -1.59 11.80
N GLY A 137 -13.87 -2.49 11.80
CA GLY A 137 -14.02 -3.82 11.23
C GLY A 137 -13.90 -3.87 9.70
N GLN A 138 -13.54 -2.76 9.05
CA GLN A 138 -13.45 -2.66 7.59
C GLN A 138 -12.14 -2.00 7.14
N TRP A 139 -11.69 -2.38 5.95
CA TRP A 139 -10.63 -1.66 5.24
C TRP A 139 -11.23 -0.47 4.51
N TRP A 140 -10.66 0.71 4.74
CA TRP A 140 -10.91 1.92 3.99
C TRP A 140 -9.70 2.17 3.10
N ILE A 141 -9.89 2.08 1.79
CA ILE A 141 -8.85 2.09 0.78
C ILE A 141 -8.95 3.41 0.01
N PHE A 142 -7.85 4.14 0.00
CA PHE A 142 -7.69 5.42 -0.68
C PHE A 142 -6.75 5.21 -1.86
N THR A 143 -7.16 5.66 -3.05
CA THR A 143 -6.34 5.52 -4.26
C THR A 143 -6.58 6.69 -5.20
N THR A 144 -5.60 7.01 -6.02
CA THR A 144 -5.75 7.93 -7.16
C THR A 144 -5.95 7.13 -8.45
N ASP A 145 -6.35 7.79 -9.52
CA ASP A 145 -6.40 7.21 -10.88
C ASP A 145 -5.43 7.95 -11.81
N ASP A 146 -5.16 7.38 -12.99
CA ASP A 146 -4.40 8.01 -14.08
C ASP A 146 -5.26 8.64 -15.18
N SER A 147 -6.50 9.00 -14.88
CA SER A 147 -7.36 9.68 -15.85
C SER A 147 -6.79 11.05 -16.23
N ASP A 148 -7.45 11.73 -17.19
CA ASP A 148 -7.13 13.12 -17.56
C ASP A 148 -7.17 14.10 -16.36
N TYR A 149 -7.72 13.65 -15.23
CA TYR A 149 -7.77 14.35 -13.95
C TYR A 149 -6.74 13.84 -12.94
N PHE A 150 -5.62 13.25 -13.37
CA PHE A 150 -4.56 12.76 -12.48
C PHE A 150 -4.21 13.77 -11.39
N GLY A 151 -4.24 13.30 -10.14
CA GLY A 151 -4.03 14.12 -8.93
C GLY A 151 -5.22 14.97 -8.50
N GLN A 152 -6.34 14.96 -9.23
CA GLN A 152 -7.54 15.74 -8.90
C GLN A 152 -8.69 14.85 -8.38
N SER A 153 -8.50 13.54 -8.34
CA SER A 153 -9.45 12.56 -7.80
C SER A 153 -8.78 11.73 -6.70
N LEU A 154 -9.44 11.66 -5.54
CA LEU A 154 -9.16 10.66 -4.51
C LEU A 154 -10.36 9.73 -4.43
N HIS A 155 -10.16 8.45 -4.74
CA HIS A 155 -11.21 7.44 -4.66
C HIS A 155 -11.16 6.74 -3.32
N LEU A 156 -12.34 6.56 -2.73
CA LEU A 156 -12.52 5.84 -1.48
C LEU A 156 -13.31 4.56 -1.75
N PHE A 157 -12.71 3.43 -1.40
CA PHE A 157 -13.35 2.13 -1.38
C PHE A 157 -13.41 1.61 0.04
N ARG A 158 -14.40 0.75 0.31
CA ARG A 158 -14.43 -0.06 1.54
C ARG A 158 -14.41 -1.54 1.20
N ALA A 159 -13.70 -2.33 1.98
CA ALA A 159 -13.69 -3.79 1.88
C ALA A 159 -13.88 -4.42 3.27
N SER A 160 -14.89 -5.27 3.41
CA SER A 160 -15.15 -6.00 4.66
C SER A 160 -14.25 -7.23 4.82
N ARG A 161 -13.71 -7.74 3.72
CA ARG A 161 -12.77 -8.86 3.70
C ARG A 161 -11.88 -8.75 2.47
N ILE A 162 -10.60 -8.98 2.70
CA ILE A 162 -9.61 -9.14 1.66
C ILE A 162 -8.98 -10.51 1.86
N SER A 163 -9.01 -11.33 0.83
CA SER A 163 -8.41 -12.66 0.86
C SER A 163 -8.00 -13.08 -0.54
N ASN A 164 -7.20 -14.14 -0.63
CA ASN A 164 -6.81 -14.76 -1.90
C ASN A 164 -8.00 -15.08 -2.84
N ALA A 165 -9.18 -15.37 -2.28
CA ALA A 165 -10.37 -15.77 -3.04
C ALA A 165 -11.44 -14.68 -3.16
N THR A 166 -11.37 -13.60 -2.37
CA THR A 166 -12.48 -12.65 -2.26
C THR A 166 -11.96 -11.27 -1.91
N TYR A 167 -12.22 -10.32 -2.82
CA TYR A 167 -12.04 -8.90 -2.65
C TYR A 167 -13.39 -8.23 -2.97
N LEU A 168 -14.14 -7.87 -1.92
CA LEU A 168 -15.46 -7.25 -2.04
C LEU A 168 -15.34 -5.76 -1.75
N GLU A 169 -14.79 -5.02 -2.72
CA GLU A 169 -14.81 -3.58 -2.64
C GLU A 169 -16.20 -3.02 -2.94
N ALA A 170 -16.59 -2.01 -2.16
CA ALA A 170 -17.69 -1.13 -2.47
C ALA A 170 -17.14 0.28 -2.63
N PHE A 171 -17.33 0.87 -3.81
CA PHE A 171 -17.06 2.29 -4.03
C PHE A 171 -17.89 3.11 -3.04
N VAL A 172 -17.24 4.04 -2.36
CA VAL A 172 -17.87 4.96 -1.41
C VAL A 172 -18.08 6.31 -2.07
N GLN A 173 -16.98 6.94 -2.53
CA GLN A 173 -17.01 8.29 -3.08
C GLN A 173 -15.70 8.62 -3.80
N THR A 174 -15.77 9.51 -4.80
CA THR A 174 -14.62 10.27 -5.31
C THR A 174 -14.63 11.65 -4.69
N VAL A 175 -13.50 12.06 -4.12
CA VAL A 175 -13.32 13.38 -3.54
C VAL A 175 -12.46 14.23 -4.47
N LEU A 176 -13.02 15.36 -4.89
CA LEU A 176 -12.31 16.37 -5.66
C LEU A 176 -11.73 17.44 -4.71
N PRO A 177 -10.59 18.05 -5.05
CA PRO A 177 -10.03 19.14 -4.26
C PRO A 177 -11.00 20.34 -4.27
N SER A 178 -11.05 21.10 -3.18
CA SER A 178 -11.82 22.34 -3.14
C SER A 178 -11.12 23.44 -3.93
N GLY A 179 -11.75 23.96 -4.99
CA GLY A 179 -11.18 25.01 -5.87
C GLY A 179 -10.25 24.47 -6.96
N ASN A 180 -9.35 25.30 -7.51
CA ASN A 180 -8.36 24.90 -8.53
C ASN A 180 -7.17 24.09 -7.97
N GLY A 181 -7.33 23.48 -6.79
CA GLY A 181 -6.29 22.67 -6.17
C GLY A 181 -6.08 21.37 -6.92
N ASN A 182 -4.88 20.80 -6.83
CA ASN A 182 -4.59 19.43 -7.24
C ASN A 182 -4.13 18.73 -5.94
N TRP A 183 -4.67 17.56 -5.60
CA TRP A 183 -4.25 16.78 -4.42
C TRP A 183 -2.74 16.50 -4.46
N CYS A 184 -2.16 16.39 -5.67
CA CYS A 184 -0.73 16.28 -5.88
C CYS A 184 0.02 17.62 -5.84
N ALA A 185 -0.62 18.78 -6.06
CA ALA A 185 0.09 20.08 -6.06
C ALA A 185 0.53 20.54 -4.67
N GLN A 186 -0.07 20.04 -3.58
CA GLN A 186 0.49 20.23 -2.23
C GLN A 186 1.73 19.37 -1.95
N GLN A 187 2.18 18.54 -2.90
CA GLN A 187 3.40 17.73 -2.81
C GLN A 187 4.66 18.44 -3.36
N HIS A 188 4.53 19.60 -4.00
CA HIS A 188 5.63 20.29 -4.67
C HIS A 188 5.95 21.66 -4.06
N SER A 189 6.76 21.69 -2.99
CA SER A 189 7.50 22.91 -2.63
C SER A 189 8.93 22.67 -2.15
N THR A 190 9.50 21.48 -2.29
CA THR A 190 10.96 21.27 -2.13
C THR A 190 11.52 20.28 -3.16
N PRO A 191 12.65 20.60 -3.82
CA PRO A 191 13.32 19.65 -4.70
C PRO A 191 14.04 18.61 -3.82
N SER A 192 13.79 17.34 -4.10
CA SER A 192 14.24 16.15 -3.34
C SER A 192 13.49 15.85 -2.03
N ARG A 193 12.30 15.26 -2.17
CA ARG A 193 11.70 14.22 -1.30
C ARG A 193 10.20 14.12 -1.63
N LYS A 194 9.77 13.01 -2.23
CA LYS A 194 8.35 12.62 -2.23
C LYS A 194 7.98 12.23 -0.79
N PRO A 195 6.97 12.84 -0.13
CA PRO A 195 6.52 12.39 1.17
C PRO A 195 5.32 11.45 1.03
N THR A 196 5.48 10.22 1.52
CA THR A 196 4.41 9.25 1.76
C THR A 196 3.61 9.66 3.00
N ALA A 197 2.30 9.34 3.03
CA ALA A 197 1.42 9.24 4.20
C ALA A 197 0.75 10.51 4.82
N CYS A 198 0.78 11.70 4.21
CA CYS A 198 0.12 12.88 4.84
C CYS A 198 -1.40 13.03 4.61
N THR A 199 -2.00 12.40 3.60
CA THR A 199 -3.41 12.68 3.24
C THR A 199 -4.44 11.92 4.08
N VAL A 200 -4.05 10.84 4.77
CA VAL A 200 -5.00 9.94 5.45
C VAL A 200 -5.51 10.49 6.80
N VAL A 201 -4.73 11.32 7.49
CA VAL A 201 -5.08 11.80 8.86
C VAL A 201 -6.26 12.77 8.87
N VAL A 202 -6.49 13.52 7.79
CA VAL A 202 -7.54 14.56 7.73
C VAL A 202 -8.94 13.94 7.58
N PHE A 203 -9.07 12.76 6.97
CA PHE A 203 -10.37 12.15 6.68
C PHE A 203 -11.06 11.52 7.89
N LEU A 204 -10.30 10.87 8.79
CA LEU A 204 -10.90 10.17 9.94
C LEU A 204 -11.56 11.14 10.95
N GLY A 205 -11.05 12.37 11.09
CA GLY A 205 -11.66 13.40 11.94
C GLY A 205 -12.95 14.01 11.37
N GLN A 206 -13.17 13.92 10.05
CA GLN A 206 -14.39 14.43 9.40
C GLN A 206 -15.52 13.40 9.36
N LEU A 207 -15.20 12.10 9.40
CA LEU A 207 -16.19 11.04 9.51
C LEU A 207 -16.83 10.98 10.91
N SER A 208 -16.05 11.20 11.97
CA SER A 208 -16.58 11.21 13.35
C SER A 208 -17.52 12.39 13.65
N SER A 209 -17.43 13.48 12.87
CA SER A 209 -18.23 14.70 13.07
C SER A 209 -19.51 14.75 12.20
N ARG A 210 -19.77 13.74 11.37
CA ARG A 210 -20.96 13.70 10.47
C ARG A 210 -21.89 12.49 10.67
N CYS A 211 -21.82 11.79 11.81
CA CYS A 211 -22.87 10.85 12.22
C CYS A 211 -23.81 11.51 13.24
N PRO A 212 -24.98 12.03 12.84
CA PRO A 212 -26.06 12.22 13.79
C PRO A 212 -26.59 10.84 14.17
N VAL A 213 -26.37 10.44 15.42
CA VAL A 213 -27.13 9.36 16.05
C VAL A 213 -28.60 9.78 16.02
N ARG A 214 -29.36 9.28 15.05
CA ARG A 214 -30.82 9.33 15.11
C ARG A 214 -31.25 8.29 16.15
N SER A 215 -31.50 8.75 17.38
CA SER A 215 -32.36 8.03 18.31
C SER A 215 -33.77 8.01 17.73
N HIS A 216 -34.26 6.83 17.35
CA HIS A 216 -35.68 6.61 17.12
C HIS A 216 -36.26 5.86 18.33
N ALA A 217 -37.22 6.53 18.98
CA ALA A 217 -38.23 6.08 19.94
C ALA A 217 -37.74 5.36 21.21
#